data_AF-A0A5C3Q6L6-F1
#
_entry.id   AF-A0A5C3Q6L6-F1
#
_cell.length_a   1.000
_cell.length_b   1.000
_cell.length_c   1.000
_cell.angle_alpha   90.00
_cell.angle_beta   90.00
_cell.angle_gamma   90.00
#
_symmetry.space_group_name_H-M   'P 1'
#
loop_
_entity.id
_entity.type
_entity.pdbx_description
1 polymer ?
#
loop_
_entity_poly.entity_id
_entity_poly.type
_entity_poly.pdbx_seq_one_letter_code
_entity_poly.pdbx_strand_id
1 'polypeptide(L)'
;MPYTQTNFATDYVNITDTINRFEVTFDYTCILGGEPQTLNGDERIKLFGVFGQNLDSFHHAISTIVIDLPQPAEGESQPTEITARYNSNVAYVQESAKNGS
;
A
#
# COMPACT_ATOMS: atom_id res chain seq x y z
N MET A 1 1.86 -1.45 -22.89
CA MET A 1 2.87 -0.42 -22.58
C MET A 1 3.67 -0.92 -21.40
N PRO A 2 4.98 -1.15 -21.49
CA PRO A 2 5.77 -1.55 -20.32
C PRO A 2 5.70 -0.45 -19.27
N TYR A 3 5.52 -0.82 -18.01
CA TYR A 3 5.43 0.12 -16.89
C TYR A 3 6.84 0.58 -16.54
N THR A 4 7.21 1.80 -16.92
CA THR A 4 8.56 2.32 -16.66
C THR A 4 8.67 2.89 -15.25
N GLN A 5 9.88 2.94 -14.70
CA GLN A 5 10.17 3.56 -13.40
C GLN A 5 9.67 5.02 -13.31
N THR A 6 9.70 5.74 -14.44
CA THR A 6 9.16 7.10 -14.57
C THR A 6 7.64 7.14 -14.39
N ASN A 7 6.90 6.19 -14.99
CA ASN A 7 5.44 6.12 -14.86
C ASN A 7 5.03 5.71 -13.44
N PHE A 8 5.78 4.82 -12.78
CA PHE A 8 5.57 4.53 -11.36
C PHE A 8 5.77 5.78 -10.50
N ALA A 9 6.89 6.50 -10.66
CA ALA A 9 7.16 7.70 -9.87
C ALA A 9 6.11 8.80 -10.10
N THR A 10 5.61 8.98 -11.32
CA THR A 10 4.59 9.98 -11.64
C THR A 10 3.20 9.62 -11.09
N ASP A 11 2.74 8.36 -11.20
CA ASP A 11 1.42 7.95 -10.72
C ASP A 11 1.36 7.77 -9.19
N TYR A 12 2.33 7.04 -8.63
CA TYR A 12 3.24 7.57 -7.59
C TYR A 12 2.84 8.85 -6.85
N VAL A 13 3.55 9.91 -7.24
CA VAL A 13 3.43 11.31 -6.84
C VAL A 13 1.97 11.81 -6.85
N ASN A 14 1.17 11.46 -7.86
CA ASN A 14 -0.21 11.93 -8.00
C ASN A 14 -1.20 11.33 -6.98
N ILE A 15 -1.10 10.02 -6.67
CA ILE A 15 -1.88 9.38 -5.58
C ILE A 15 -1.35 9.86 -4.22
N THR A 16 -0.05 10.14 -4.13
CA THR A 16 0.60 10.49 -2.88
C THR A 16 0.40 11.92 -2.40
N ASP A 17 0.10 12.91 -3.24
CA ASP A 17 -0.08 14.28 -2.73
C ASP A 17 -1.23 14.42 -1.71
N THR A 18 -2.23 13.53 -1.81
CA THR A 18 -3.34 13.44 -0.85
C THR A 18 -3.06 12.44 0.27
N ILE A 19 -2.50 11.26 -0.04
CA ILE A 19 -2.35 10.16 0.94
C ILE A 19 -1.05 10.28 1.76
N ASN A 20 0.05 10.82 1.20
CA ASN A 20 1.33 10.95 1.91
C ASN A 20 1.38 12.10 2.92
N ARG A 21 0.35 12.96 2.97
CA ARG A 21 0.20 13.95 4.05
C ARG A 21 -0.21 13.32 5.38
N PHE A 22 -0.72 12.08 5.34
CA PHE A 22 -1.09 11.34 6.53
C PHE A 22 0.11 10.55 7.03
N GLU A 23 0.32 10.63 8.34
CA GLU A 23 1.16 9.67 9.04
C GLU A 23 0.44 8.32 9.03
N VAL A 24 1.13 7.27 8.61
CA VAL A 24 0.59 5.92 8.52
C VAL A 24 1.53 4.95 9.21
N THR A 25 0.98 4.13 10.11
CA THR A 25 1.68 2.99 10.71
C THR A 25 1.53 1.76 9.83
N PHE A 26 2.65 1.23 9.37
CA PHE A 26 2.75 -0.05 8.67
C PHE A 26 3.24 -1.12 9.63
N ASP A 27 2.41 -2.13 9.86
CA ASP A 27 2.78 -3.32 10.61
C ASP A 27 3.01 -4.48 9.64
N TYR A 28 4.27 -4.67 9.25
CA TYR A 28 4.74 -5.81 8.46
C TYR A 28 5.53 -6.81 9.31
N THR A 29 5.38 -6.80 10.63
CA THR A 29 6.16 -7.66 11.55
C THR A 29 5.99 -9.14 11.24
N CYS A 30 4.82 -9.55 10.78
CA CYS A 30 4.55 -10.94 10.38
C CYS A 30 5.26 -11.38 9.09
N ILE A 31 5.70 -10.46 8.24
CA ILE A 31 6.35 -10.75 6.95
C ILE A 31 7.86 -10.49 7.03
N LEU A 32 8.26 -9.37 7.65
CA LEU A 32 9.64 -8.89 7.65
C LEU A 32 10.33 -9.04 9.02
N GLY A 33 9.59 -9.39 10.07
CA GLY A 33 10.05 -9.25 11.46
C GLY A 33 10.17 -7.79 11.90
N GLY A 34 10.82 -7.55 13.04
CA GLY A 34 11.05 -6.22 13.57
C GLY A 34 9.83 -5.61 14.28
N GLU A 35 9.74 -4.27 14.26
CA GLU A 35 8.68 -3.48 14.89
C GLU A 35 7.85 -2.71 13.86
N PRO A 36 6.58 -2.39 14.15
CA PRO A 36 5.77 -1.54 13.29
C PRO A 36 6.44 -0.18 13.02
N GLN A 37 6.30 0.33 11.80
CA GLN A 37 6.93 1.59 11.39
C GLN A 37 5.87 2.65 11.11
N THR A 38 5.98 3.79 11.77
CA THR A 38 5.14 4.96 11.51
C THR A 38 5.89 5.91 10.58
N LEU A 39 5.37 6.12 9.37
CA LEU A 39 6.03 6.86 8.30
C LEU A 39 5.09 7.93 7.73
N ASN A 40 5.68 9.03 7.26
CA ASN A 40 4.97 10.06 6.50
C ASN A 40 5.69 10.33 5.16
N GLY A 41 5.00 10.99 4.23
CA GLY A 41 5.68 11.68 3.13
C GLY A 41 6.64 10.81 2.31
N ASP A 42 7.87 11.33 2.21
CA ASP A 42 8.98 10.75 1.46
C ASP A 42 9.54 9.47 2.08
N GLU A 43 9.41 9.28 3.40
CA GLU A 43 9.92 8.09 4.09
C GLU A 43 9.15 6.84 3.66
N ARG A 44 7.84 7.00 3.44
CA ARG A 44 6.99 5.95 2.88
C ARG A 44 7.40 5.58 1.45
N ILE A 45 7.69 6.58 0.60
CA ILE A 45 8.15 6.34 -0.77
C ILE A 45 9.46 5.56 -0.77
N LYS A 46 10.38 5.90 0.14
CA LYS A 46 11.65 5.17 0.28
C LYS A 46 11.42 3.71 0.67
N LEU A 47 10.57 3.43 1.67
CA LEU A 47 10.26 2.07 2.09
C LEU A 47 9.69 1.23 0.93
N PHE A 48 8.66 1.72 0.25
CA PHE A 48 8.04 0.98 -0.86
C PHE A 48 8.90 0.94 -2.13
N GLY A 49 9.73 1.95 -2.33
CA GLY A 49 10.70 2.00 -3.42
C GLY A 49 11.67 0.82 -3.41
N VAL A 50 12.08 0.34 -2.23
CA VAL A 50 12.95 -0.85 -2.13
C VAL A 50 12.28 -2.10 -2.71
N PHE A 51 10.97 -2.27 -2.50
CA PHE A 51 10.23 -3.42 -3.04
C PHE A 51 10.07 -3.32 -4.57
N GLY A 52 9.82 -2.13 -5.09
CA GLY A 52 9.63 -1.92 -6.54
C GLY A 52 10.91 -1.95 -7.37
N GLN A 53 12.07 -1.61 -6.79
CA GLN A 53 13.33 -1.45 -7.55
C GLN A 53 13.82 -2.71 -8.25
N ASN A 54 13.51 -3.89 -7.73
CA ASN A 54 13.98 -5.16 -8.26
C ASN A 54 12.94 -5.90 -9.12
N LEU A 55 11.76 -5.30 -9.31
CA LEU A 55 10.63 -5.90 -10.01
C LEU A 55 10.43 -5.22 -11.37
N ASP A 56 10.22 -6.03 -12.40
CA ASP A 56 9.87 -5.53 -13.74
C ASP A 56 8.39 -5.12 -13.79
N SER A 57 7.54 -5.80 -13.03
CA SER A 57 6.16 -5.36 -12.80
C SER A 57 5.57 -5.97 -11.53
N PHE A 58 4.52 -5.34 -11.02
CA PHE A 58 3.71 -5.90 -9.94
C PHE A 58 2.24 -5.51 -10.14
N HIS A 59 1.33 -6.33 -9.61
CA HIS A 59 -0.11 -6.09 -9.67
C HIS A 59 -0.77 -6.49 -8.34
N HIS A 60 -1.41 -5.51 -7.70
CA HIS A 60 -2.27 -5.73 -6.52
C HIS A 60 -3.72 -5.96 -6.94
N ALA A 61 -4.29 -7.10 -6.58
CA ALA A 61 -5.71 -7.39 -6.67
C ALA A 61 -6.33 -7.35 -5.26
N ILE A 62 -7.07 -6.28 -4.98
CA ILE A 62 -7.76 -6.08 -3.70
C ILE A 62 -9.16 -6.68 -3.77
N SER A 63 -9.54 -7.46 -2.77
CA SER A 63 -10.83 -8.16 -2.72
C SER A 63 -11.37 -8.23 -1.29
N THR A 64 -12.63 -8.63 -1.15
CA THR A 64 -13.27 -8.89 0.16
C THR A 64 -13.17 -7.70 1.11
N ILE A 65 -13.43 -6.49 0.60
CA ILE A 65 -13.39 -5.28 1.42
C ILE A 65 -14.60 -5.29 2.35
N VAL A 66 -14.33 -5.30 3.66
CA VAL A 66 -15.32 -5.18 4.73
C VAL A 66 -15.00 -3.93 5.51
N ILE A 67 -15.98 -3.04 5.65
CA ILE A 67 -15.84 -1.79 6.39
C ILE A 67 -16.80 -1.83 7.57
N ASP A 68 -16.27 -1.71 8.78
CA ASP A 68 -17.04 -1.63 10.00
C ASP A 68 -17.53 -0.18 10.15
N LEU A 69 -18.75 0.05 9.66
CA LEU A 69 -19.44 1.33 9.80
C LEU A 69 -20.38 1.27 11.01
N PRO A 70 -20.24 2.18 11.99
CA PRO A 70 -21.24 2.30 13.05
C PRO A 70 -22.60 2.64 12.44
N GLN A 71 -23.65 2.04 12.99
CA GLN A 71 -25.01 2.32 12.55
C GLN A 71 -25.36 3.79 12.85
N PRO A 72 -25.98 4.51 11.91
CA PRO A 72 -26.45 5.86 12.19
C PRO A 72 -27.57 5.79 13.23
N ALA A 73 -27.35 6.39 14.39
CA ALA A 73 -28.38 6.60 15.41
C ALA A 73 -28.70 8.10 15.50
N GLU A 74 -29.94 8.41 15.83
CA GLU A 74 -30.41 9.79 15.94
C GLU A 74 -29.65 10.53 17.04
N GLY A 75 -28.99 11.64 16.68
CA GLY A 75 -28.17 12.45 17.59
C GLY A 75 -26.69 12.07 17.69
N GLU A 76 -26.25 10.99 17.04
CA GLU A 76 -24.83 10.61 16.97
C GLU A 76 -24.12 11.35 15.83
N SER A 77 -22.86 11.76 16.06
CA SER A 77 -22.01 12.35 15.03
C SER A 77 -21.41 11.30 14.10
N GLN A 78 -21.03 11.71 12.89
CA GLN A 78 -20.29 10.84 11.96
C GLN A 78 -19.02 10.30 12.64
N PRO A 79 -18.68 8.99 12.47
CA PRO A 79 -17.44 8.46 12.99
C PRO A 79 -16.22 9.17 12.40
N THR A 80 -15.27 9.50 13.26
CA THR A 80 -13.96 10.04 12.86
C THR A 80 -12.96 8.93 12.52
N GLU A 81 -13.23 7.70 12.96
CA GLU A 81 -12.41 6.51 12.72
C GLU A 81 -13.28 5.32 12.34
N ILE A 82 -12.81 4.52 11.39
CA ILE A 82 -13.46 3.29 10.93
C ILE A 82 -12.42 2.20 10.77
N THR A 83 -12.84 0.94 10.91
CA THR A 83 -11.98 -0.21 10.59
C THR A 83 -12.36 -0.75 9.22
N ALA A 84 -11.37 -0.91 8.34
CA ALA A 84 -11.53 -1.56 7.05
C ALA A 84 -10.59 -2.77 6.97
N ARG A 85 -11.11 -3.89 6.50
CA ARG A 85 -10.40 -5.15 6.31
C ARG A 85 -10.54 -5.57 4.86
N TYR A 86 -9.45 -6.03 4.25
CA TYR A 86 -9.44 -6.46 2.86
C TYR A 86 -8.38 -7.55 2.66
N ASN A 87 -8.55 -8.32 1.59
CA ASN A 87 -7.55 -9.27 1.12
C ASN A 87 -6.78 -8.63 -0.04
N SER A 88 -5.45 -8.59 0.07
CA SER A 88 -4.55 -8.17 -1.00
C SER A 88 -3.83 -9.37 -1.59
N ASN A 89 -4.04 -9.64 -2.87
CA ASN A 89 -3.21 -10.60 -3.61
C ASN A 89 -2.23 -9.80 -4.47
N VAL A 90 -0.93 -10.05 -4.31
CA VAL A 90 0.10 -9.33 -5.04
C VAL A 90 0.86 -10.29 -5.94
N ALA A 91 0.81 -10.04 -7.24
CA ALA A 91 1.63 -10.72 -8.22
C ALA A 91 2.89 -9.89 -8.48
N TYR A 92 4.05 -10.52 -8.33
CA TYR A 92 5.36 -9.91 -8.60
C TYR A 92 6.00 -10.58 -9.82
N VAL A 93 6.57 -9.78 -10.71
CA VAL A 93 7.27 -10.27 -11.90
C VAL A 93 8.68 -9.72 -11.89
N GLN A 94 9.63 -10.65 -12.00
CA GLN A 94 11.02 -10.37 -12.28
C GLN A 94 11.46 -11.29 -13.43
N GLU A 95 11.60 -10.74 -14.64
CA GLU A 95 11.91 -11.50 -15.85
C GLU A 95 13.29 -12.15 -15.79
N SER A 96 14.25 -11.54 -15.09
CA SER A 96 15.57 -12.11 -14.86
C SER A 96 15.55 -13.37 -13.98
N ALA A 97 14.47 -13.60 -13.21
CA ALA A 97 14.26 -14.81 -12.43
C ALA A 97 13.76 -16.01 -13.29
N LYS A 98 13.54 -15.84 -14.61
CA LYS A 98 13.02 -16.89 -15.52
C LYS A 98 13.87 -18.17 -15.62
N ASN A 99 15.01 -18.26 -14.95
CA ASN A 99 15.85 -19.47 -14.89
C ASN A 99 16.19 -19.91 -13.45
N GLY A 100 15.41 -19.50 -12.45
CA GLY A 100 15.58 -19.99 -11.07
C GLY A 100 15.25 -21.47 -10.97
N SER A 101 16.29 -22.29 -10.89
CA SER A 101 16.26 -23.70 -10.47
C SER A 101 15.71 -23.88 -9.06
#